data_AF-A0A0F2P259-F1
#
_entry.id   AF-A0A0F2P259-F1
#
_cell.length_a   1.000
_cell.length_b   1.000
_cell.length_c   1.000
_cell.angle_alpha   90.00
_cell.angle_beta   90.00
_cell.angle_gamma   90.00
#
_symmetry.space_group_name_H-M   'P 1'
#
loop_
_entity.id
_entity.type
_entity.pdbx_description
1 polymer ?
#
loop_
_entity_poly.entity_id
_entity_poly.type
_entity_poly.pdbx_seq_one_letter_code
_entity_poly.pdbx_strand_id
1 'polypeptide(L)'
;MNNQLPKGAAAEEALRNYFLSIGYYVARGIKFTFHRFDVTDVDLWLYARNSPLSRERICVDIKNKKTPQALERIFWAKGLQSVLSLDSCIVATTDSRPDVREFGLQHNVRVLDGKFLSRLTKSTRSHKERITEEDFLADLETGSLGRLSGDWRGRYEESKSRLLHSLNFDGCNAWLEDIGYLLTQIASGNQAWRLFYVSCSHFMIAMDFILREFIAEDQEQRRQIIERGIRYGVSGQAFTEKVSRMAAALVEGVAAQPGLAETLQQELRQQASIVKADLLAEFFAKSLSGSGAFDIALVLESAAFSLQVPTPSALPAQAQAVLGVIADFCGVDRKIVLA
;
A
#
# COMPACT_ATOMS: atom_id res chain seq x y z
N MET A 1 8.91 2.70 -26.69
CA MET A 1 8.48 1.77 -27.77
C MET A 1 7.03 1.41 -27.48
N ASN A 2 6.11 1.54 -28.45
CA ASN A 2 4.70 1.15 -28.27
C ASN A 2 4.58 -0.38 -28.20
N ASN A 3 4.88 -0.98 -27.06
CA ASN A 3 4.46 -2.35 -26.81
C ASN A 3 2.97 -2.32 -26.50
N GLN A 4 2.17 -2.77 -27.47
CA GLN A 4 0.74 -2.94 -27.28
C GLN A 4 0.51 -3.93 -26.13
N LEU A 5 -0.10 -3.47 -25.04
CA LEU A 5 -0.34 -4.31 -23.87
C LEU A 5 -1.10 -5.59 -24.26
N PRO A 6 -0.74 -6.75 -23.66
CA PRO A 6 -1.55 -7.95 -23.77
C PRO A 6 -3.00 -7.66 -23.39
N LYS A 7 -3.95 -8.33 -24.05
CA LYS A 7 -5.39 -8.08 -23.89
C LYS A 7 -5.90 -8.11 -22.43
N GLY A 8 -5.29 -8.95 -21.59
CA GLY A 8 -5.58 -9.02 -20.15
C GLY A 8 -5.12 -7.75 -19.43
N ALA A 9 -3.83 -7.44 -19.52
CA ALA A 9 -3.22 -6.24 -18.96
C ALA A 9 -3.93 -4.95 -19.40
N ALA A 10 -4.26 -4.83 -20.68
CA ALA A 10 -5.00 -3.68 -21.21
C ALA A 10 -6.39 -3.51 -20.55
N ALA A 11 -7.07 -4.62 -20.21
CA ALA A 11 -8.37 -4.57 -19.53
C ALA A 11 -8.24 -4.21 -18.06
N GLU A 12 -7.22 -4.73 -17.38
CA GLU A 12 -6.89 -4.38 -16.00
C GLU A 12 -6.55 -2.88 -15.88
N GLU A 13 -5.73 -2.35 -16.79
CA GLU A 13 -5.35 -0.93 -16.81
C GLU A 13 -6.56 -0.02 -17.10
N ALA A 14 -7.42 -0.42 -18.05
CA ALA A 14 -8.66 0.32 -18.33
C ALA A 14 -9.61 0.36 -17.12
N LEU A 15 -9.72 -0.75 -16.39
CA LEU A 15 -10.53 -0.82 -15.17
C LEU A 15 -9.89 -0.06 -14.01
N ARG A 16 -8.56 -0.10 -13.87
CA ARG A 16 -7.82 0.73 -12.92
C ARG A 16 -8.15 2.21 -13.14
N ASN A 17 -8.02 2.69 -14.37
CA ASN A 17 -8.33 4.08 -14.73
C ASN A 17 -9.77 4.46 -14.42
N TYR A 18 -10.71 3.57 -14.71
CA TYR A 18 -12.11 3.76 -14.38
C TYR A 18 -12.33 3.94 -12.87
N PHE A 19 -11.82 3.02 -12.04
CA PHE A 19 -12.00 3.08 -10.59
C PHE A 19 -11.32 4.30 -9.98
N LEU A 20 -10.10 4.63 -10.43
CA LEU A 20 -9.44 5.88 -10.03
C LEU A 20 -10.25 7.11 -10.44
N SER A 21 -10.94 7.10 -11.58
CA SER A 21 -11.75 8.24 -12.05
C SER A 21 -13.01 8.49 -11.23
N ILE A 22 -13.47 7.49 -10.47
CA ILE A 22 -14.65 7.58 -9.61
C ILE A 22 -14.29 7.57 -8.12
N GLY A 23 -13.01 7.83 -7.79
CA GLY A 23 -12.56 8.11 -6.42
C GLY A 23 -12.10 6.91 -5.61
N TYR A 24 -11.84 5.74 -6.21
CA TYR A 24 -11.16 4.64 -5.53
C TYR A 24 -9.64 4.86 -5.56
N TYR A 25 -8.96 4.38 -4.53
CA TYR A 25 -7.55 4.01 -4.65
C TYR A 25 -7.46 2.62 -5.28
N VAL A 26 -6.49 2.42 -6.18
CA VAL A 26 -6.36 1.17 -6.93
C VAL A 26 -4.92 0.71 -6.99
N ALA A 27 -4.68 -0.53 -6.59
CA ALA A 27 -3.42 -1.24 -6.82
C ALA A 27 -3.69 -2.46 -7.71
N ARG A 28 -2.81 -2.70 -8.68
CA ARG A 28 -2.98 -3.71 -9.74
C ARG A 28 -1.99 -4.86 -9.57
N GLY A 29 -2.45 -6.09 -9.87
CA GLY A 29 -1.62 -7.29 -9.89
C GLY A 29 -0.90 -7.50 -8.57
N ILE A 30 -1.66 -7.61 -7.47
CA ILE A 30 -1.08 -7.77 -6.14
C ILE A 30 -0.88 -9.25 -5.85
N LYS A 31 0.35 -9.64 -5.53
CA LYS A 31 0.66 -11.02 -5.19
C LYS A 31 0.11 -11.36 -3.82
N PHE A 32 -0.60 -12.48 -3.75
CA PHE A 32 -0.96 -13.11 -2.48
C PHE A 32 -0.07 -14.33 -2.27
N THR A 33 0.77 -14.24 -1.24
CA THR A 33 1.68 -15.30 -0.84
C THR A 33 1.24 -15.89 0.49
N PHE A 34 1.49 -17.19 0.66
CA PHE A 34 1.34 -17.87 1.94
C PHE A 34 2.67 -18.54 2.27
N HIS A 35 3.34 -18.02 3.29
CA HIS A 35 4.74 -18.33 3.59
C HIS A 35 5.68 -18.04 2.40
N ARG A 36 6.15 -19.09 1.71
CA ARG A 36 7.06 -18.99 0.56
C ARG A 36 6.39 -19.38 -0.76
N PHE A 37 5.08 -19.61 -0.74
CA PHE A 37 4.34 -20.04 -1.91
C PHE A 37 3.52 -18.88 -2.46
N ASP A 38 3.70 -18.60 -3.74
CA ASP A 38 2.80 -17.76 -4.51
C ASP A 38 1.47 -18.51 -4.65
N VAL A 39 0.42 -17.99 -4.01
CA VAL A 39 -0.91 -18.62 -4.03
C VAL A 39 -1.64 -18.16 -5.27
N THR A 40 -1.78 -16.85 -5.44
CA THR A 40 -2.45 -16.23 -6.59
C THR A 40 -2.18 -14.73 -6.63
N ASP A 41 -2.65 -14.07 -7.67
CA ASP A 41 -2.62 -12.61 -7.81
C ASP A 41 -4.03 -12.05 -7.75
N VAL A 42 -4.18 -10.86 -7.14
CA VAL A 42 -5.41 -10.06 -7.17
C VAL A 42 -5.29 -9.07 -8.32
N ASP A 43 -6.14 -9.20 -9.35
CA ASP A 43 -6.04 -8.37 -10.56
C ASP A 43 -6.13 -6.88 -10.23
N LEU A 44 -7.17 -6.48 -9.47
CA LEU A 44 -7.22 -5.16 -8.83
C LEU A 44 -7.68 -5.28 -7.37
N TRP A 45 -6.99 -4.55 -6.51
CA TRP A 45 -7.44 -4.25 -5.15
C TRP A 45 -7.87 -2.79 -5.10
N LEU A 46 -9.11 -2.56 -4.65
CA LEU A 46 -9.68 -1.24 -4.52
C LEU A 46 -9.82 -0.89 -3.04
N TYR A 47 -9.57 0.37 -2.74
CA TYR A 47 -9.87 0.95 -1.44
C TYR A 47 -10.74 2.18 -1.61
N ALA A 48 -11.87 2.18 -0.92
CA ALA A 48 -12.84 3.27 -0.96
C ALA A 48 -12.99 3.89 0.42
N ARG A 49 -13.08 5.21 0.42
CA ARG A 49 -13.45 5.99 1.59
C ARG A 49 -14.90 6.45 1.47
N ASN A 50 -15.83 5.61 1.92
CA ASN A 50 -17.26 5.84 1.79
C ASN A 50 -17.79 6.91 2.75
N SER A 51 -17.18 7.04 3.93
CA SER A 51 -17.47 8.08 4.92
C SER A 51 -16.25 8.28 5.83
N PRO A 52 -16.25 9.25 6.77
CA PRO A 52 -15.17 9.35 7.74
C PRO A 52 -14.91 8.04 8.50
N LEU A 53 -15.95 7.30 8.88
CA LEU A 53 -15.85 6.07 9.69
C LEU A 53 -15.79 4.78 8.88
N SER A 54 -16.19 4.82 7.60
CA SER A 54 -16.31 3.63 6.76
C SER A 54 -15.23 3.59 5.70
N ARG A 55 -14.57 2.43 5.59
CA ARG A 55 -13.66 2.06 4.52
C ARG A 55 -14.12 0.75 3.93
N GLU A 56 -13.90 0.58 2.63
CA GLU A 56 -14.26 -0.64 1.92
C GLU A 56 -13.07 -1.09 1.08
N ARG A 57 -12.67 -2.35 1.28
CA ARG A 57 -11.61 -3.03 0.52
C ARG A 57 -12.25 -4.07 -0.38
N ILE A 58 -11.91 -4.02 -1.66
CA ILE A 58 -12.59 -4.80 -2.69
C ILE A 58 -11.56 -5.50 -3.57
N CYS A 59 -11.73 -6.79 -3.83
CA CYS A 59 -10.99 -7.46 -4.91
C CYS A 59 -11.81 -7.49 -6.20
N VAL A 60 -11.13 -7.35 -7.33
CA VAL A 60 -11.71 -7.48 -8.68
C VAL A 60 -11.04 -8.64 -9.40
N ASP A 61 -11.82 -9.61 -9.87
CA ASP A 61 -11.37 -10.63 -10.83
C ASP A 61 -11.75 -10.17 -12.25
N ILE A 62 -10.79 -10.18 -13.16
CA ILE A 62 -10.91 -9.63 -14.51
C ILE A 62 -10.68 -10.75 -15.52
N LYS A 63 -11.71 -11.06 -16.31
CA LYS A 63 -11.65 -12.09 -17.34
C LYS A 63 -12.04 -11.58 -18.72
N ASN A 64 -11.04 -11.12 -19.47
CA ASN A 64 -11.19 -10.66 -20.84
C ASN A 64 -10.88 -11.74 -21.90
N LYS A 65 -11.72 -12.77 -22.00
CA LYS A 65 -11.56 -13.90 -22.95
C LYS A 65 -12.82 -14.14 -23.79
N LYS A 66 -12.73 -14.96 -24.85
CA LYS A 66 -13.90 -15.35 -25.65
C LYS A 66 -14.90 -16.17 -24.83
N THR A 67 -14.40 -17.08 -24.01
CA THR A 67 -15.17 -17.89 -23.07
C THR A 67 -14.62 -17.64 -21.66
N PRO A 68 -15.21 -16.71 -20.88
CA PRO A 68 -14.62 -16.26 -19.61
C PRO A 68 -15.00 -17.13 -18.41
N GLN A 69 -15.90 -18.12 -18.56
CA GLN A 69 -16.42 -18.94 -17.45
C GLN A 69 -16.92 -18.08 -16.27
N ALA A 70 -17.77 -17.10 -16.57
CA ALA A 70 -18.10 -16.04 -15.61
C ALA A 70 -18.77 -16.53 -14.31
N LEU A 71 -19.57 -17.60 -14.35
CA LEU A 71 -20.14 -18.19 -13.14
C LEU A 71 -19.07 -18.77 -12.21
N GLU A 72 -18.04 -19.43 -12.76
CA GLU A 72 -16.89 -19.92 -11.98
C GLU A 72 -16.07 -18.75 -11.40
N ARG A 73 -15.95 -17.65 -12.15
CA ARG A 73 -15.27 -16.43 -11.66
C ARG A 73 -15.97 -15.81 -10.45
N ILE A 74 -17.29 -15.94 -10.34
CA ILE A 74 -18.05 -15.49 -9.16
C ILE A 74 -17.65 -16.29 -7.92
N PHE A 75 -17.51 -17.62 -8.02
CA PHE A 75 -16.99 -18.44 -6.93
C PHE A 75 -15.55 -18.08 -6.59
N TRP A 76 -14.70 -17.88 -7.60
CA TRP A 76 -13.30 -17.49 -7.41
C TRP A 76 -13.17 -16.18 -6.64
N ALA A 77 -13.85 -15.13 -7.10
CA ALA A 77 -13.83 -13.82 -6.46
C ALA A 77 -14.38 -13.87 -5.03
N LYS A 78 -15.43 -14.66 -4.77
CA LYS A 78 -15.96 -14.90 -3.42
C LYS A 78 -14.98 -15.63 -2.51
N GLY A 79 -14.31 -16.65 -3.03
CA GLY A 79 -13.26 -17.36 -2.30
C GLY A 79 -12.14 -16.42 -1.91
N LEU A 80 -11.65 -15.62 -2.86
CA LEU A 80 -10.60 -14.62 -2.63
C LEU A 80 -11.03 -13.56 -1.62
N GLN A 81 -12.25 -13.03 -1.74
CA GLN A 81 -12.83 -12.09 -0.78
C GLN A 81 -12.80 -12.67 0.64
N SER A 82 -13.26 -13.91 0.80
CA SER A 82 -13.36 -14.57 2.10
C SER A 82 -11.98 -14.82 2.71
N VAL A 83 -11.05 -15.40 1.95
CA VAL A 83 -9.69 -15.73 2.41
C VAL A 83 -8.92 -14.49 2.82
N LEU A 84 -9.05 -13.40 2.05
CA LEU A 84 -8.38 -12.13 2.34
C LEU A 84 -9.15 -11.23 3.32
N SER A 85 -10.30 -11.69 3.83
CA SER A 85 -11.18 -10.90 4.71
C SER A 85 -11.50 -9.51 4.16
N LEU A 86 -11.83 -9.44 2.86
CA LEU A 86 -12.21 -8.22 2.16
C LEU A 86 -13.72 -7.97 2.24
N ASP A 87 -14.11 -6.69 2.15
CA ASP A 87 -15.48 -6.25 2.38
C ASP A 87 -16.41 -6.61 1.21
N SER A 88 -15.88 -6.69 0.00
CA SER A 88 -16.64 -7.00 -1.21
C SER A 88 -15.76 -7.57 -2.32
N CYS A 89 -16.40 -8.11 -3.36
CA CYS A 89 -15.72 -8.48 -4.59
C CYS A 89 -16.52 -8.11 -5.85
N ILE A 90 -15.80 -7.97 -6.95
CA ILE A 90 -16.31 -7.64 -8.28
C ILE A 90 -15.77 -8.66 -9.28
N VAL A 91 -16.61 -9.07 -10.22
CA VAL A 91 -16.17 -9.82 -11.42
C VAL A 91 -16.38 -8.94 -12.64
N ALA A 92 -15.31 -8.68 -13.39
CA ALA A 92 -15.35 -8.01 -14.68
C ALA A 92 -15.13 -9.01 -15.81
N THR A 93 -16.10 -9.14 -16.70
CA THR A 93 -16.12 -10.24 -17.67
C THR A 93 -16.70 -9.81 -19.02
N THR A 94 -16.26 -10.44 -20.10
CA THR A 94 -16.83 -10.28 -21.44
C THR A 94 -18.21 -10.93 -21.59
N ASP A 95 -18.61 -11.79 -20.65
CA ASP A 95 -19.95 -12.40 -20.65
C ASP A 95 -21.03 -11.33 -20.47
N SER A 96 -22.08 -11.41 -21.27
CA SER A 96 -23.20 -10.44 -21.27
C SER A 96 -24.55 -11.09 -20.98
N ARG A 97 -24.56 -12.37 -20.61
CA ARG A 97 -25.79 -13.10 -20.27
C ARG A 97 -26.39 -12.53 -18.98
N PRO A 98 -27.70 -12.24 -18.94
CA PRO A 98 -28.38 -11.75 -17.72
C PRO A 98 -28.17 -12.68 -16.52
N ASP A 99 -28.19 -14.00 -16.74
CA ASP A 99 -28.04 -15.02 -15.71
C ASP A 99 -26.76 -14.85 -14.88
N VAL A 100 -25.66 -14.40 -15.50
CA VAL A 100 -24.39 -14.15 -14.80
C VAL A 100 -24.54 -12.99 -13.81
N ARG A 101 -25.24 -11.92 -14.22
CA ARG A 101 -25.50 -10.76 -13.37
C ARG A 101 -26.47 -11.11 -12.24
N GLU A 102 -27.53 -11.85 -12.56
CA GLU A 102 -28.51 -12.32 -11.58
C GLU A 102 -27.86 -13.22 -10.53
N PHE A 103 -27.09 -14.21 -10.97
CA PHE A 103 -26.34 -15.09 -10.07
C PHE A 103 -25.34 -14.33 -9.22
N GLY A 104 -24.60 -13.36 -9.80
CA GLY A 104 -23.71 -12.49 -9.04
C GLY A 104 -24.45 -11.72 -7.94
N LEU A 105 -25.57 -11.09 -8.28
CA LEU A 105 -26.38 -10.33 -7.32
C LEU A 105 -26.91 -11.21 -6.19
N GLN A 106 -27.43 -12.40 -6.49
CA GLN A 106 -27.91 -13.37 -5.50
C GLN A 106 -26.83 -13.77 -4.47
N HIS A 107 -25.56 -13.73 -4.87
CA HIS A 107 -24.41 -14.07 -4.03
C HIS A 107 -23.62 -12.86 -3.54
N ASN A 108 -24.15 -11.63 -3.65
CA ASN A 108 -23.45 -10.40 -3.27
C ASN A 108 -22.10 -10.22 -3.98
N VAL A 109 -22.05 -10.52 -5.29
CA VAL A 109 -20.95 -10.22 -6.21
C VAL A 109 -21.43 -9.21 -7.25
N ARG A 110 -20.75 -8.08 -7.33
CA ARG A 110 -21.01 -7.09 -8.39
C ARG A 110 -20.40 -7.60 -9.70
N VAL A 111 -21.20 -7.68 -10.77
CA VAL A 111 -20.73 -8.10 -12.09
C VAL A 111 -20.67 -6.92 -13.05
N LEU A 112 -19.47 -6.62 -13.55
CA LEU A 112 -19.21 -5.71 -14.65
C LEU A 112 -19.17 -6.53 -15.95
N ASP A 113 -20.31 -6.62 -16.62
CA ASP A 113 -20.53 -7.49 -17.78
C ASP A 113 -19.93 -6.96 -19.09
N GLY A 114 -20.03 -7.75 -20.16
CA GLY A 114 -19.44 -7.40 -21.46
C GLY A 114 -20.03 -6.11 -22.06
N LYS A 115 -21.29 -5.79 -21.75
CA LYS A 115 -21.90 -4.49 -22.12
C LYS A 115 -21.24 -3.34 -21.39
N PHE A 116 -20.96 -3.49 -20.10
CA PHE A 116 -20.18 -2.51 -19.35
C PHE A 116 -18.77 -2.35 -19.92
N LEU A 117 -18.02 -3.45 -20.13
CA LEU A 117 -16.66 -3.39 -20.65
C LEU A 117 -16.58 -2.76 -22.06
N SER A 118 -17.55 -3.05 -22.93
CA SER A 118 -17.66 -2.44 -24.26
C SER A 118 -17.90 -0.92 -24.22
N ARG A 119 -18.65 -0.44 -23.22
CA ARG A 119 -18.81 1.00 -22.98
C ARG A 119 -17.56 1.61 -22.37
N LEU A 120 -16.91 0.89 -21.47
CA LEU A 120 -15.70 1.35 -20.78
C LEU A 120 -14.58 1.65 -21.78
N THR A 121 -14.28 0.73 -22.70
CA THR A 121 -13.18 0.91 -23.68
C THR A 121 -13.35 2.13 -24.59
N LYS A 122 -14.59 2.61 -24.76
CA LYS A 122 -14.93 3.80 -25.54
C LYS A 122 -14.97 5.08 -24.70
N SER A 123 -14.90 4.96 -23.39
CA SER A 123 -15.03 6.08 -22.46
C SER A 123 -13.69 6.78 -22.27
N THR A 124 -13.68 8.10 -22.17
CA THR A 124 -12.48 8.84 -21.74
C THR A 124 -12.04 8.46 -20.33
N ARG A 125 -12.94 7.94 -19.49
CA ARG A 125 -12.61 7.48 -18.13
C ARG A 125 -11.72 6.24 -18.08
N SER A 126 -11.63 5.46 -19.16
CA SER A 126 -10.69 4.32 -19.22
C SER A 126 -9.27 4.74 -19.63
N HIS A 127 -9.10 5.99 -20.05
CA HIS A 127 -7.84 6.52 -20.58
C HIS A 127 -7.36 7.65 -19.67
N LYS A 128 -6.30 7.40 -18.90
CA LYS A 128 -5.59 8.45 -18.16
C LYS A 128 -4.20 8.65 -18.79
N GLU A 129 -3.73 9.88 -18.80
CA GLU A 129 -2.36 10.22 -19.21
C GLU A 129 -1.39 9.84 -18.07
N ARG A 130 -1.00 8.56 -18.05
CA ARG A 130 -0.12 7.97 -17.04
C ARG A 130 0.62 6.76 -17.63
N ILE A 131 1.71 6.34 -17.00
CA ILE A 131 2.38 5.10 -17.37
C ILE A 131 1.56 3.89 -16.91
N THR A 132 1.74 2.76 -17.59
CA THR A 132 1.08 1.50 -17.25
C THR A 132 1.82 0.81 -16.09
N GLU A 133 1.21 -0.21 -15.47
CA GLU A 133 1.92 -1.05 -14.48
C GLU A 133 3.16 -1.71 -15.10
N GLU A 134 3.08 -2.16 -16.34
CA GLU A 134 4.19 -2.79 -17.06
C GLU A 134 5.35 -1.81 -17.27
N ASP A 135 5.06 -0.57 -17.68
CA ASP A 135 6.07 0.48 -17.82
C ASP A 135 6.67 0.84 -16.46
N PHE A 136 5.86 0.90 -15.41
CA PHE A 136 6.34 1.16 -14.04
C PHE A 136 7.31 0.07 -13.59
N LEU A 137 6.98 -1.21 -13.80
CA LEU A 137 7.86 -2.33 -13.46
C LEU A 137 9.16 -2.31 -14.27
N ALA A 138 9.11 -1.94 -15.55
CA ALA A 138 10.30 -1.78 -16.38
C ALA A 138 11.19 -0.61 -15.91
N ASP A 139 10.59 0.52 -15.51
CA ASP A 139 11.29 1.66 -14.91
C ASP A 139 12.01 1.23 -13.62
N LEU A 140 11.41 0.38 -12.79
CA LEU A 140 12.06 -0.12 -11.57
C LEU A 140 13.27 -1.02 -11.86
N GLU A 141 13.17 -1.90 -12.87
CA GLU A 141 14.26 -2.79 -13.26
C GLU A 141 15.45 -1.99 -13.81
N THR A 142 15.18 -0.98 -14.63
CA THR A 142 16.22 -0.12 -15.21
C THR A 142 16.85 0.83 -14.18
N GLY A 143 16.06 1.35 -13.23
CA GLY A 143 16.53 2.22 -12.16
C GLY A 143 17.34 1.48 -11.09
N SER A 144 17.10 0.18 -10.89
CA SER A 144 17.96 -0.64 -10.05
C SER A 144 19.27 -0.95 -10.77
N LEU A 145 20.43 -0.58 -10.23
CA LEU A 145 21.75 -1.07 -10.67
C LEU A 145 21.96 -2.56 -10.29
N GLY A 146 20.92 -3.38 -10.43
CA GLY A 146 20.88 -4.80 -10.04
C GLY A 146 21.04 -5.04 -8.52
N ARG A 147 21.49 -6.25 -8.17
CA ARG A 147 21.64 -6.73 -6.77
C ARG A 147 22.56 -5.88 -5.89
N LEU A 148 23.40 -5.02 -6.48
CA LEU A 148 24.35 -4.17 -5.76
C LEU A 148 23.69 -2.91 -5.18
N SER A 149 22.66 -2.36 -5.83
CA SER A 149 21.92 -1.20 -5.33
C SER A 149 20.60 -1.55 -4.67
N GLY A 150 20.01 -2.72 -4.94
CA GLY A 150 18.81 -3.25 -4.26
C GLY A 150 17.70 -3.72 -5.21
N ASP A 151 16.87 -4.65 -4.76
CA ASP A 151 15.74 -5.21 -5.52
C ASP A 151 14.50 -4.29 -5.44
N TRP A 152 14.47 -3.26 -6.29
CA TRP A 152 13.38 -2.27 -6.30
C TRP A 152 12.05 -2.88 -6.75
N ARG A 153 12.08 -3.79 -7.72
CA ARG A 153 10.88 -4.52 -8.16
C ARG A 153 10.33 -5.37 -7.02
N GLY A 154 11.18 -6.14 -6.33
CA GLY A 154 10.78 -6.93 -5.17
C GLY A 154 10.20 -6.08 -4.05
N ARG A 155 10.81 -4.93 -3.73
CA ARG A 155 10.27 -3.98 -2.75
C ARG A 155 8.90 -3.45 -3.15
N TYR A 156 8.70 -3.11 -4.42
CA TYR A 156 7.39 -2.65 -4.90
C TYR A 156 6.31 -3.74 -4.80
N GLU A 157 6.62 -4.96 -5.23
CA GLU A 157 5.68 -6.09 -5.15
C GLU A 157 5.33 -6.41 -3.69
N GLU A 158 6.32 -6.46 -2.80
CA GLU A 158 6.11 -6.66 -1.35
C GLU A 158 5.28 -5.52 -0.74
N SER A 159 5.56 -4.28 -1.14
CA SER A 159 4.81 -3.10 -0.72
C SER A 159 3.33 -3.20 -1.13
N LYS A 160 3.01 -3.73 -2.33
CA LYS A 160 1.64 -4.02 -2.74
C LYS A 160 1.03 -5.17 -1.93
N SER A 161 1.75 -6.27 -1.73
CA SER A 161 1.26 -7.46 -1.00
C SER A 161 0.78 -7.11 0.40
N ARG A 162 1.49 -6.20 1.09
CA ARG A 162 1.11 -5.69 2.42
C ARG A 162 -0.27 -5.02 2.45
N LEU A 163 -0.78 -4.48 1.34
CA LEU A 163 -2.15 -3.92 1.30
C LEU A 163 -3.23 -4.98 1.57
N LEU A 164 -2.94 -6.26 1.27
CA LEU A 164 -3.90 -7.35 1.47
C LEU A 164 -4.06 -7.73 2.95
N HIS A 165 -3.00 -7.64 3.76
CA HIS A 165 -2.99 -8.23 5.10
C HIS A 165 -2.37 -7.36 6.21
N SER A 166 -1.69 -6.26 5.88
CA SER A 166 -0.93 -5.44 6.84
C SER A 166 -1.34 -3.97 6.84
N LEU A 167 -2.64 -3.67 6.75
CA LEU A 167 -3.16 -2.32 7.01
C LEU A 167 -3.22 -2.04 8.53
N ASN A 168 -2.06 -2.09 9.17
CA ASN A 168 -1.85 -1.92 10.61
C ASN A 168 -0.48 -1.28 10.86
N PHE A 169 -0.12 -1.05 12.12
CA PHE A 169 1.15 -0.38 12.43
C PHE A 169 2.39 -1.20 12.05
N ASP A 170 2.32 -2.52 12.00
CA ASP A 170 3.45 -3.34 11.54
C ASP A 170 3.69 -3.12 10.04
N GLY A 171 2.61 -3.04 9.24
CA GLY A 171 2.70 -2.64 7.84
C GLY A 171 3.21 -1.22 7.67
N CYS A 172 2.70 -0.25 8.45
CA CYS A 172 3.21 1.12 8.46
C CYS A 172 4.72 1.17 8.68
N ASN A 173 5.23 0.42 9.66
CA ASN A 173 6.65 0.37 9.96
C ASN A 173 7.46 -0.26 8.82
N ALA A 174 6.94 -1.31 8.19
CA ALA A 174 7.59 -1.92 7.02
C ALA A 174 7.63 -0.95 5.81
N TRP A 175 6.57 -0.18 5.56
CA TRP A 175 6.59 0.88 4.54
C TRP A 175 7.53 2.01 4.92
N LEU A 176 7.61 2.42 6.18
CA LEU A 176 8.56 3.44 6.65
C LEU A 176 10.01 3.00 6.48
N GLU A 177 10.31 1.71 6.67
CA GLU A 177 11.64 1.15 6.39
C GLU A 177 11.98 1.23 4.90
N ASP A 178 11.06 0.81 4.03
CA ASP A 178 11.22 0.93 2.58
C ASP A 178 11.40 2.40 2.16
N ILE A 179 10.60 3.30 2.72
CA ILE A 179 10.68 4.73 2.45
C ILE A 179 12.03 5.32 2.91
N GLY A 180 12.50 4.97 4.11
CA GLY A 180 13.80 5.39 4.61
C GLY A 180 14.93 4.96 3.69
N TYR A 181 14.92 3.69 3.25
CA TYR A 181 15.86 3.20 2.25
C TYR A 181 15.78 4.01 0.94
N LEU A 182 14.58 4.28 0.41
CA LEU A 182 14.42 5.04 -0.84
C LEU A 182 14.91 6.49 -0.71
N LEU A 183 14.72 7.13 0.44
CA LEU A 183 15.28 8.44 0.72
C LEU A 183 16.81 8.44 0.69
N THR A 184 17.47 7.38 1.18
CA THR A 184 18.93 7.26 1.04
C THR A 184 19.37 7.11 -0.42
N GLN A 185 18.58 6.40 -1.25
CA GLN A 185 18.85 6.27 -2.68
C GLN A 185 18.73 7.62 -3.39
N ILE A 186 17.67 8.39 -3.10
CA ILE A 186 17.46 9.74 -3.62
C ILE A 186 18.59 10.68 -3.19
N ALA A 187 18.97 10.66 -1.92
CA ALA A 187 20.09 11.47 -1.40
C ALA A 187 21.44 11.12 -2.08
N SER A 188 21.58 9.88 -2.53
CA SER A 188 22.76 9.40 -3.29
C SER A 188 22.69 9.71 -4.79
N GLY A 189 21.64 10.41 -5.25
CA GLY A 189 21.44 10.81 -6.64
C GLY A 189 20.67 9.81 -7.52
N ASN A 190 20.18 8.69 -6.96
CA ASN A 190 19.40 7.72 -7.71
C ASN A 190 17.95 8.21 -7.91
N GLN A 191 17.38 8.01 -9.10
CA GLN A 191 16.01 8.44 -9.44
C GLN A 191 14.93 7.48 -8.90
N ALA A 192 14.84 7.34 -7.57
CA ALA A 192 13.90 6.43 -6.92
C ALA A 192 12.51 7.06 -6.63
N TRP A 193 12.22 8.24 -7.20
CA TRP A 193 11.02 9.03 -6.88
C TRP A 193 9.69 8.29 -7.12
N ARG A 194 9.56 7.52 -8.22
CA ARG A 194 8.34 6.73 -8.48
C ARG A 194 8.06 5.74 -7.36
N LEU A 195 9.08 4.96 -6.99
CA LEU A 195 8.97 3.95 -5.94
C LEU A 195 8.77 4.60 -4.56
N PHE A 196 9.42 5.74 -4.31
CA PHE A 196 9.22 6.52 -3.10
C PHE A 196 7.78 7.01 -2.97
N TYR A 197 7.21 7.62 -4.02
CA TYR A 197 5.83 8.10 -4.00
C TYR A 197 4.83 6.97 -3.83
N VAL A 198 4.97 5.83 -4.51
CA VAL A 198 4.02 4.72 -4.34
C VAL A 198 4.15 4.06 -2.96
N SER A 199 5.35 4.01 -2.37
CA SER A 199 5.55 3.50 -1.01
C SER A 199 4.95 4.43 0.04
N CYS A 200 5.12 5.74 -0.12
CA CYS A 200 4.43 6.74 0.70
C CYS A 200 2.91 6.63 0.53
N SER A 201 2.43 6.42 -0.70
CA SER A 201 1.02 6.23 -0.99
C SER A 201 0.42 5.04 -0.23
N HIS A 202 1.09 3.87 -0.23
CA HIS A 202 0.66 2.70 0.54
C HIS A 202 0.67 2.94 2.04
N PHE A 203 1.72 3.60 2.57
CA PHE A 203 1.76 4.05 3.95
C PHE A 203 0.57 4.94 4.31
N MET A 204 0.21 5.88 3.43
CA MET A 204 -0.93 6.77 3.65
C MET A 204 -2.29 6.04 3.62
N ILE A 205 -2.45 5.00 2.80
CA ILE A 205 -3.63 4.12 2.84
C ILE A 205 -3.72 3.35 4.16
N ALA A 206 -2.60 2.85 4.67
CA ALA A 206 -2.56 2.17 5.96
C ALA A 206 -2.90 3.12 7.12
N MET A 207 -2.33 4.33 7.12
CA MET A 207 -2.67 5.37 8.10
C MET A 207 -4.15 5.76 8.02
N ASP A 208 -4.69 6.00 6.83
CA ASP A 208 -6.11 6.30 6.65
C ASP A 208 -7.01 5.17 7.18
N PHE A 209 -6.63 3.92 6.94
CA PHE A 209 -7.33 2.76 7.47
C PHE A 209 -7.27 2.78 9.00
N ILE A 210 -6.10 2.76 9.61
CA ILE A 210 -5.93 2.72 11.08
C ILE A 210 -6.69 3.86 11.76
N LEU A 211 -6.54 5.08 11.28
CA LEU A 211 -7.09 6.27 11.94
C LEU A 211 -8.61 6.34 11.90
N ARG A 212 -9.29 5.58 11.02
CA ARG A 212 -10.76 5.50 10.99
C ARG A 212 -11.34 5.02 12.33
N GLU A 213 -10.58 4.18 13.06
CA GLU A 213 -11.02 3.58 14.33
C GLU A 213 -10.91 4.56 15.51
N PHE A 214 -10.16 5.65 15.35
CA PHE A 214 -9.85 6.61 16.41
C PHE A 214 -10.42 8.00 16.15
N ILE A 215 -11.40 8.14 15.26
CA ILE A 215 -12.00 9.44 14.92
C ILE A 215 -12.67 10.11 16.12
N ALA A 216 -13.19 9.34 17.06
CA ALA A 216 -13.84 9.85 18.26
C ALA A 216 -12.86 10.20 19.40
N GLU A 217 -11.61 9.75 19.31
CA GLU A 217 -10.58 9.99 20.30
C GLU A 217 -10.09 11.44 20.22
N ASP A 218 -9.73 12.02 21.37
CA ASP A 218 -9.16 13.36 21.38
C ASP A 218 -7.77 13.40 20.71
N GLN A 219 -7.25 14.60 20.48
CA GLN A 219 -5.97 14.76 19.80
C GLN A 219 -4.80 14.09 20.54
N GLU A 220 -4.78 14.14 21.87
CA GLU A 220 -3.68 13.59 22.67
C GLU A 220 -3.74 12.06 22.72
N GLN A 221 -4.94 11.50 22.86
CA GLN A 221 -5.17 10.05 22.77
C GLN A 221 -4.73 9.51 21.40
N ARG A 222 -5.14 10.16 20.31
CA ARG A 222 -4.69 9.79 18.96
C ARG A 222 -3.18 9.85 18.81
N ARG A 223 -2.56 10.93 19.32
CA ARG A 223 -1.10 11.08 19.32
C ARG A 223 -0.43 9.89 20.02
N GLN A 224 -0.89 9.52 21.21
CA GLN A 224 -0.32 8.39 21.94
C GLN A 224 -0.51 7.04 21.23
N ILE A 225 -1.67 6.82 20.60
CA ILE A 225 -1.93 5.60 19.82
C ILE A 225 -0.98 5.50 18.64
N ILE A 226 -0.82 6.57 17.87
CA ILE A 226 0.09 6.62 16.71
C ILE A 226 1.53 6.45 17.16
N GLU A 227 1.95 7.16 18.20
CA GLU A 227 3.33 7.08 18.72
C GLU A 227 3.69 5.66 19.13
N ARG A 228 2.82 5.01 19.91
CA ARG A 228 3.03 3.63 20.37
C ARG A 228 2.99 2.65 19.20
N GLY A 229 2.07 2.83 18.27
CA GLY A 229 1.95 1.99 17.08
C GLY A 229 3.20 2.04 16.21
N ILE A 230 3.68 3.24 15.89
CA ILE A 230 4.90 3.42 15.11
C ILE A 230 6.13 2.89 15.87
N ARG A 231 6.23 3.14 17.18
CA ARG A 231 7.40 2.71 17.96
C ARG A 231 7.46 1.21 18.24
N TYR A 232 6.32 0.56 18.46
CA TYR A 232 6.28 -0.81 18.98
C TYR A 232 5.47 -1.79 18.12
N GLY A 233 4.84 -1.33 17.03
CA GLY A 233 3.98 -2.14 16.20
C GLY A 233 2.66 -2.53 16.88
N VAL A 234 1.96 -3.48 16.27
CA VAL A 234 0.64 -3.97 16.75
C VAL A 234 0.76 -4.70 18.08
N SER A 235 1.88 -5.41 18.30
CA SER A 235 2.10 -6.17 19.52
C SER A 235 2.29 -5.28 20.77
N GLY A 236 2.65 -4.00 20.55
CA GLY A 236 2.76 -3.01 21.60
C GLY A 236 3.96 -3.19 22.53
N GLN A 237 4.18 -2.18 23.37
CA GLN A 237 5.35 -2.07 24.23
C GLN A 237 5.54 -3.28 25.16
N ALA A 238 4.46 -3.74 25.82
CA ALA A 238 4.54 -4.81 26.80
C ALA A 238 5.00 -6.15 26.18
N PHE A 239 4.57 -6.44 24.96
CA PHE A 239 5.02 -7.62 24.23
C PHE A 239 6.48 -7.47 23.79
N THR A 240 6.85 -6.32 23.24
CA THR A 240 8.24 -6.02 22.85
C THR A 240 9.20 -6.14 24.03
N GLU A 241 8.83 -5.64 25.20
CA GLU A 241 9.60 -5.81 26.44
C GLU A 241 9.66 -7.27 26.90
N LYS A 242 8.59 -8.05 26.71
CA LYS A 242 8.60 -9.49 27.01
C LYS A 242 9.53 -10.26 26.09
N VAL A 243 9.49 -10.02 24.78
CA VAL A 243 10.39 -10.64 23.79
C VAL A 243 11.84 -10.26 24.08
N SER A 244 12.10 -8.99 24.38
CA SER A 244 13.42 -8.51 24.79
C SER A 244 13.94 -9.26 26.03
N ARG A 245 13.11 -9.44 27.06
CA ARG A 245 13.46 -10.25 28.24
C ARG A 245 13.74 -11.71 27.91
N MET A 246 12.94 -12.32 27.03
CA MET A 246 13.14 -13.71 26.60
C MET A 246 14.43 -13.89 25.80
N ALA A 247 14.73 -12.98 24.87
CA ALA A 247 15.98 -12.98 24.10
C ALA A 247 17.20 -12.83 25.03
N ALA A 248 17.11 -11.91 25.99
CA ALA A 248 18.16 -11.72 27.00
C ALA A 248 18.39 -12.98 27.86
N ALA A 249 17.31 -13.63 28.33
CA ALA A 249 17.40 -14.88 29.09
C ALA A 249 17.97 -16.06 28.28
N LEU A 250 17.66 -16.14 26.98
CA LEU A 250 18.25 -17.14 26.08
C LEU A 250 19.76 -16.90 25.90
N VAL A 251 20.18 -15.64 25.76
CA VAL A 251 21.59 -15.28 25.64
C VAL A 251 22.36 -15.59 26.92
N GLU A 252 21.79 -15.35 28.11
CA GLU A 252 22.35 -15.80 29.39
C GLU A 252 22.49 -17.33 29.47
N GLY A 253 21.54 -18.07 28.89
CA GLY A 253 21.59 -19.54 28.87
C GLY A 253 22.60 -20.15 27.89
N VAL A 254 23.02 -19.40 26.86
CA VAL A 254 23.92 -19.87 25.80
C VAL A 254 25.33 -19.28 25.93
N ALA A 255 25.46 -18.05 26.43
CA ALA A 255 26.72 -17.35 26.60
C ALA A 255 27.00 -17.12 28.09
N ALA A 256 28.10 -17.67 28.60
CA ALA A 256 28.57 -17.48 29.97
C ALA A 256 29.20 -16.09 30.20
N GLN A 257 28.60 -15.02 29.65
CA GLN A 257 29.03 -13.64 29.86
C GLN A 257 28.07 -12.92 30.81
N PRO A 258 28.49 -12.64 32.06
CA PRO A 258 27.72 -11.84 33.00
C PRO A 258 27.43 -10.45 32.43
N GLY A 259 26.18 -9.98 32.53
CA GLY A 259 25.77 -8.62 32.10
C GLY A 259 25.46 -8.45 30.61
N LEU A 260 25.63 -9.48 29.78
CA LEU A 260 25.29 -9.43 28.35
C LEU A 260 23.77 -9.25 28.12
N ALA A 261 22.94 -9.91 28.94
CA ALA A 261 21.49 -9.75 28.91
C ALA A 261 21.02 -8.34 29.27
N GLU A 262 21.61 -7.71 30.29
CA GLU A 262 21.30 -6.34 30.68
C GLU A 262 21.69 -5.37 29.58
N THR A 263 22.89 -5.54 29.00
CA THR A 263 23.36 -4.74 27.85
C THR A 263 22.41 -4.88 26.66
N LEU A 264 21.99 -6.11 26.33
CA LEU A 264 21.08 -6.37 25.21
C LEU A 264 19.68 -5.79 25.44
N GLN A 265 19.16 -5.84 26.67
CA GLN A 265 17.90 -5.17 27.02
C GLN A 265 18.02 -3.65 26.93
N GLN A 266 19.15 -3.09 27.37
CA GLN A 266 19.42 -1.65 27.27
C GLN A 266 19.52 -1.21 25.81
N GLU A 267 20.25 -1.94 24.96
CA GLU A 267 20.34 -1.65 23.53
C GLU A 267 18.98 -1.72 22.83
N LEU A 268 18.18 -2.75 23.10
CA LEU A 268 16.83 -2.86 22.52
C LEU A 268 15.92 -1.69 22.95
N ARG A 269 15.99 -1.28 24.22
CA ARG A 269 15.26 -0.10 24.71
C ARG A 269 15.76 1.19 24.06
N GLN A 270 17.06 1.31 23.87
CA GLN A 270 17.68 2.47 23.24
C GLN A 270 17.34 2.55 21.75
N GLN A 271 17.33 1.42 21.03
CA GLN A 271 16.89 1.37 19.63
C GLN A 271 15.41 1.79 19.51
N ALA A 272 14.55 1.31 20.40
CA ALA A 272 13.15 1.73 20.42
C ALA A 272 12.97 3.22 20.74
N SER A 273 13.81 3.80 21.61
CA SER A 273 13.73 5.23 21.95
C SER A 273 14.31 6.15 20.87
N ILE A 274 15.21 5.67 20.02
CA ILE A 274 15.75 6.40 18.86
C ILE A 274 14.68 6.63 17.79
N VAL A 275 13.64 5.77 17.71
CA VAL A 275 12.54 5.96 16.77
C VAL A 275 11.79 7.25 17.09
N LYS A 276 11.88 8.21 16.17
CA LYS A 276 11.23 9.54 16.24
C LYS A 276 9.72 9.50 15.99
N ALA A 277 9.05 8.51 16.60
CA ALA A 277 7.63 8.24 16.43
C ALA A 277 6.74 9.43 16.84
N ASP A 278 7.24 10.27 17.76
CA ASP A 278 6.62 11.51 18.22
C ASP A 278 6.36 12.51 17.08
N LEU A 279 7.28 12.63 16.12
CA LEU A 279 7.13 13.55 14.98
C LEU A 279 5.93 13.16 14.09
N LEU A 280 5.87 11.88 13.72
CA LEU A 280 4.74 11.35 12.95
C LEU A 280 3.46 11.44 13.79
N ALA A 281 3.50 11.04 15.06
CA ALA A 281 2.34 11.09 15.93
C ALA A 281 1.77 12.51 16.07
N GLU A 282 2.60 13.52 16.28
CA GLU A 282 2.18 14.90 16.39
C GLU A 282 1.57 15.41 15.08
N PHE A 283 2.22 15.11 13.94
CA PHE A 283 1.72 15.48 12.63
C PHE A 283 0.37 14.82 12.33
N PHE A 284 0.28 13.50 12.44
CA PHE A 284 -0.92 12.74 12.09
C PHE A 284 -2.07 12.96 13.09
N ALA A 285 -1.80 13.26 14.36
CA ALA A 285 -2.84 13.62 15.32
C ALA A 285 -3.46 15.00 15.05
N LYS A 286 -2.65 15.97 14.60
CA LYS A 286 -3.10 17.34 14.24
C LYS A 286 -3.74 17.41 12.86
N SER A 287 -3.12 16.77 11.88
CA SER A 287 -3.37 16.99 10.45
C SER A 287 -4.57 16.20 9.89
N LEU A 288 -5.23 15.36 10.68
CA LEU A 288 -6.29 14.48 10.19
C LEU A 288 -7.64 14.76 10.83
N SER A 289 -8.34 15.74 10.25
CA SER A 289 -9.72 15.48 9.84
C SER A 289 -9.63 14.35 8.81
N GLY A 290 -10.21 13.18 9.07
CA GLY A 290 -9.83 11.89 8.43
C GLY A 290 -9.95 11.75 6.91
N SER A 291 -10.00 12.82 6.11
CA SER A 291 -9.88 12.83 4.63
C SER A 291 -8.47 13.00 4.12
N GLY A 292 -7.60 13.69 4.88
CA GLY A 292 -6.27 14.06 4.39
C GLY A 292 -5.42 12.87 3.95
N ALA A 293 -5.45 11.75 4.67
CA ALA A 293 -4.55 10.64 4.38
C ALA A 293 -4.91 9.93 3.07
N PHE A 294 -6.20 9.66 2.87
CA PHE A 294 -6.71 9.08 1.62
C PHE A 294 -6.44 9.99 0.41
N ASP A 295 -6.73 11.28 0.54
CA ASP A 295 -6.55 12.24 -0.56
C ASP A 295 -5.06 12.38 -0.93
N ILE A 296 -4.16 12.41 0.07
CA ILE A 296 -2.71 12.44 -0.15
C ILE A 296 -2.23 11.13 -0.78
N ALA A 297 -2.78 9.98 -0.40
CA ALA A 297 -2.46 8.71 -1.06
C ALA A 297 -2.78 8.76 -2.56
N LEU A 298 -3.95 9.28 -2.94
CA LEU A 298 -4.31 9.44 -4.36
C LEU A 298 -3.37 10.40 -5.11
N VAL A 299 -2.95 11.50 -4.48
CA VAL A 299 -1.99 12.44 -5.04
C VAL A 299 -0.63 11.76 -5.29
N LEU A 300 -0.14 11.00 -4.31
CA LEU A 300 1.14 10.30 -4.41
C LEU A 300 1.10 9.16 -5.43
N GLU A 301 0.00 8.41 -5.51
CA GLU A 301 -0.24 7.41 -6.56
C GLU A 301 -0.21 8.04 -7.95
N SER A 302 -0.93 9.16 -8.12
CA SER A 302 -0.95 9.89 -9.38
C SER A 302 0.43 10.42 -9.77
N ALA A 303 1.21 10.90 -8.79
CA ALA A 303 2.58 11.35 -9.01
C ALA A 303 3.50 10.19 -9.41
N ALA A 304 3.39 9.04 -8.73
CA ALA A 304 4.19 7.85 -9.00
C ALA A 304 3.98 7.32 -10.43
N PHE A 305 2.76 7.40 -10.96
CA PHE A 305 2.40 6.91 -12.30
C PHE A 305 2.32 7.99 -13.38
N SER A 306 2.65 9.24 -13.08
CA SER A 306 2.72 10.32 -14.07
C SER A 306 3.66 9.97 -15.24
N LEU A 307 3.39 10.46 -16.45
CA LEU A 307 4.30 10.24 -17.60
C LEU A 307 5.70 10.78 -17.32
N GLN A 308 5.78 11.94 -16.66
CA GLN A 308 7.01 12.52 -16.14
C GLN A 308 6.88 12.69 -14.63
N VAL A 309 7.77 12.03 -13.89
CA VAL A 309 7.75 12.05 -12.43
C VAL A 309 7.94 13.49 -11.94
N PRO A 310 6.97 14.09 -11.23
CA PRO A 310 7.13 15.43 -10.71
C PRO A 310 8.17 15.44 -9.60
N THR A 311 8.91 16.55 -9.49
CA THR A 311 9.70 16.83 -8.28
C THR A 311 8.76 17.03 -7.09
N PRO A 312 9.22 16.74 -5.85
CA PRO A 312 8.42 16.94 -4.66
C PRO A 312 7.88 18.37 -4.51
N SER A 313 8.67 19.36 -4.92
CA SER A 313 8.30 20.78 -4.94
C SER A 313 7.10 21.10 -5.83
N ALA A 314 6.79 20.26 -6.83
CA ALA A 314 5.63 20.42 -7.70
C ALA A 314 4.35 19.76 -7.15
N LEU A 315 4.43 19.00 -6.05
CA LEU A 315 3.27 18.38 -5.42
C LEU A 315 2.45 19.38 -4.61
N PRO A 316 1.16 19.11 -4.32
CA PRO A 316 0.38 19.93 -3.39
C PRO A 316 1.05 20.09 -2.03
N ALA A 317 0.86 21.25 -1.38
CA ALA A 317 1.52 21.59 -0.12
C ALA A 317 1.29 20.56 1.01
N GLN A 318 0.12 19.92 1.06
CA GLN A 318 -0.16 18.86 2.04
C GLN A 318 0.68 17.60 1.79
N ALA A 319 0.87 17.22 0.52
CA ALA A 319 1.76 16.11 0.17
C ALA A 319 3.21 16.46 0.52
N GLN A 320 3.66 17.69 0.20
CA GLN A 320 5.00 18.16 0.61
C GLN A 320 5.20 18.12 2.12
N ALA A 321 4.20 18.52 2.91
CA ALA A 321 4.26 18.45 4.36
C ALA A 321 4.42 17.01 4.88
N VAL A 322 3.68 16.05 4.28
CA VAL A 322 3.82 14.62 4.59
C VAL A 322 5.23 14.11 4.23
N LEU A 323 5.73 14.43 3.04
CA LEU A 323 7.08 14.01 2.63
C LEU A 323 8.15 14.61 3.55
N GLY A 324 7.97 15.86 3.99
CA GLY A 324 8.87 16.55 4.92
C GLY A 324 8.90 15.91 6.31
N VAL A 325 7.75 15.55 6.89
CA VAL A 325 7.73 14.88 8.21
C VAL A 325 8.29 13.46 8.14
N ILE A 326 8.07 12.74 7.03
CA ILE A 326 8.68 11.43 6.81
C ILE A 326 10.21 11.57 6.66
N ALA A 327 10.70 12.60 5.97
CA ALA A 327 12.13 12.89 5.88
C ALA A 327 12.76 13.10 7.28
N ASP A 328 12.12 13.91 8.13
CA ASP A 328 12.61 14.15 9.49
C ASP A 328 12.63 12.88 10.35
N PHE A 329 11.58 12.05 10.22
CA PHE A 329 11.48 10.75 10.87
C PHE A 329 12.66 9.85 10.45
N CYS A 330 12.94 9.78 9.15
CA CYS A 330 14.06 9.01 8.61
C CYS A 330 15.44 9.68 8.83
N GLY A 331 15.48 10.91 9.35
CA GLY A 331 16.73 11.65 9.57
C GLY A 331 17.40 12.16 8.30
N VAL A 332 16.64 12.36 7.21
CA VAL A 332 17.14 12.88 5.93
C VAL A 332 16.80 14.37 5.81
N ASP A 333 17.74 15.19 5.34
CA ASP A 333 17.53 16.64 5.18
C ASP A 333 16.35 16.92 4.22
N ARG A 334 15.36 17.66 4.70
CA ARG A 334 14.19 18.07 3.92
C ARG A 334 14.57 18.77 2.61
N LYS A 335 15.72 19.45 2.51
CA LYS A 335 16.18 20.07 1.27
C LYS A 335 16.45 19.05 0.16
N ILE A 336 16.85 17.83 0.51
CA ILE A 336 17.02 16.74 -0.45
C ILE A 336 15.65 16.21 -0.89
N VAL A 337 14.70 16.15 0.04
CA VAL A 337 13.38 15.53 -0.16
C VAL A 337 12.36 16.48 -0.76
N LEU A 338 12.53 17.80 -0.64
CA LEU A 338 11.57 18.81 -1.07
C LEU A 338 12.07 19.71 -2.22
N ALA A 339 13.30 19.49 -2.71
CA ALA A 339 13.84 20.22 -3.85
C ALA A 339 13.07 19.94 -5.16
#